data_AF-X0UFF7-F1
#
_entry.id   AF-X0UFF7-F1
#
_cell.length_a   1.000
_cell.length_b   1.000
_cell.length_c   1.000
_cell.angle_alpha   90.00
_cell.angle_beta   90.00
_cell.angle_gamma   90.00
#
_symmetry.space_group_name_H-M   'P 1'
#
loop_
_entity.id
_entity.type
_entity.pdbx_description
1 polymer ?
#
loop_
_entity_poly.entity_id
_entity_poly.type
_entity_poly.pdbx_seq_one_letter_code
_entity_poly.pdbx_strand_id
1 'polypeptide(L)'
;FPRGLDICAVLGSKRALEILEVEGDTEYTEYYNQLDNLKEEFSLKTVEEWKQNLYWRWLYALLPLLEENKNVDLPCFIQSPAWVDKELQTVLGSWTELRHDTILYAKQSYTMAGKGMPPEPKLTYGYVEPYPEVYARLEEMMRDLRNNLIALDLAIEGIAEKIEEFEELLDKLKIISEKEINNITLSNEEYEFIWNVGSKLVFLKEFPSQILEKITSDTDEKMEIVADVHT
;
A
#
# COMPACT_ATOMS: atom_id res chain seq x y z
N PHE A 1 -19.73 15.28 6.74
CA PHE A 1 -19.23 15.07 5.37
C PHE A 1 -18.53 13.72 5.33
N PRO A 2 -18.55 12.99 4.21
CA PRO A 2 -17.89 11.68 4.15
C PRO A 2 -16.37 11.84 4.32
N ARG A 3 -15.76 10.89 5.04
CA ARG A 3 -14.33 10.79 5.35
C ARG A 3 -13.74 9.58 4.63
N GLY A 4 -12.41 9.46 4.60
CA GLY A 4 -11.74 8.25 4.07
C GLY A 4 -12.18 6.97 4.80
N LEU A 5 -12.60 7.07 6.06
CA LEU A 5 -13.18 5.98 6.83
C LEU A 5 -14.47 5.42 6.23
N ASP A 6 -15.32 6.26 5.59
CA ASP A 6 -16.53 5.79 4.92
C ASP A 6 -16.20 4.86 3.75
N ILE A 7 -15.11 5.13 3.03
CA ILE A 7 -14.63 4.28 1.94
C ILE A 7 -14.18 2.94 2.50
N CYS A 8 -13.37 2.93 3.57
CA CYS A 8 -12.95 1.69 4.21
C CYS A 8 -14.14 0.90 4.76
N ALA A 9 -15.16 1.58 5.29
CA ALA A 9 -16.40 0.95 5.77
C ALA A 9 -17.22 0.34 4.62
N VAL A 10 -17.33 1.02 3.47
CA VAL A 10 -17.94 0.48 2.24
C VAL A 10 -17.18 -0.76 1.74
N LEU A 11 -15.85 -0.73 1.81
CA LEU A 11 -14.97 -1.82 1.39
C LEU A 11 -14.87 -2.96 2.43
N GLY A 12 -15.68 -2.94 3.49
CA GLY A 12 -15.84 -4.06 4.42
C GLY A 12 -15.13 -3.92 5.77
N SER A 13 -14.41 -2.81 6.03
CA SER A 13 -13.77 -2.58 7.31
C SER A 13 -14.80 -2.28 8.41
N LYS A 14 -15.00 -3.24 9.30
CA LYS A 14 -15.86 -3.02 10.47
C LYS A 14 -15.28 -2.01 11.43
N ARG A 15 -13.95 -2.02 11.59
CA ARG A 15 -13.25 -1.08 12.46
C ARG A 15 -13.43 0.37 12.00
N ALA A 16 -13.45 0.61 10.68
CA ALA A 16 -13.74 1.93 10.15
C ALA A 16 -15.16 2.39 10.50
N LEU A 17 -16.14 1.50 10.38
CA LEU A 17 -17.53 1.78 10.76
C LEU A 17 -17.67 2.06 12.26
N GLU A 18 -17.03 1.27 13.12
CA GLU A 18 -17.02 1.51 14.58
C GLU A 18 -16.51 2.91 14.94
N ILE A 19 -15.44 3.37 14.27
CA ILE A 19 -14.88 4.71 14.51
C ILE A 19 -15.87 5.79 14.05
N LEU A 20 -16.49 5.62 12.87
CA LEU A 20 -17.51 6.53 12.36
C LEU A 20 -18.72 6.63 13.30
N GLU A 21 -19.16 5.50 13.86
CA GLU A 21 -20.27 5.44 14.83
C GLU A 21 -19.92 6.17 16.13
N VAL A 22 -18.73 5.91 16.69
CA VAL A 22 -18.27 6.52 17.94
C VAL A 22 -18.09 8.03 17.81
N GLU A 23 -17.64 8.51 16.65
CA GLU A 23 -17.42 9.93 16.39
C GLU A 23 -18.68 10.68 15.93
N GLY A 24 -19.81 9.96 15.73
CA GLY A 24 -21.09 10.53 15.36
C GLY A 24 -21.25 10.84 13.87
N ASP A 25 -20.34 10.37 13.01
CA ASP A 25 -20.42 10.58 11.57
C ASP A 25 -21.55 9.79 10.90
N THR A 26 -22.08 8.76 11.56
CA THR A 26 -23.21 7.97 11.06
C THR A 26 -24.58 8.60 11.34
N GLU A 27 -24.63 9.77 12.02
CA GLU A 27 -25.89 10.39 12.45
C GLU A 27 -26.67 11.10 11.32
N TYR A 28 -26.11 11.15 10.11
CA TYR A 28 -26.82 11.72 8.96
C TYR A 28 -28.05 10.89 8.58
N THR A 29 -29.12 11.57 8.19
CA THR A 29 -30.33 10.92 7.65
C THR A 29 -29.95 10.04 6.45
N GLU A 30 -30.50 8.83 6.39
CA GLU A 30 -30.24 7.82 5.35
C GLU A 30 -28.80 7.28 5.29
N TYR A 31 -27.93 7.56 6.26
CA TYR A 31 -26.52 7.12 6.23
C TYR A 31 -26.37 5.62 5.98
N TYR A 32 -27.01 4.79 6.81
CA TYR A 32 -26.91 3.32 6.68
C TYR A 32 -27.51 2.80 5.39
N ASN A 33 -28.60 3.40 4.91
CA ASN A 33 -29.20 3.01 3.62
C ASN A 33 -28.21 3.23 2.48
N GLN A 34 -27.48 4.36 2.49
CA GLN A 34 -26.45 4.62 1.48
C GLN A 34 -25.21 3.75 1.65
N LEU A 35 -24.77 3.53 2.89
CA LEU A 35 -23.66 2.64 3.19
C LEU A 35 -23.94 1.22 2.69
N ASP A 36 -25.15 0.70 2.93
CA ASP A 36 -25.54 -0.66 2.53
C ASP A 36 -25.68 -0.78 1.01
N ASN A 37 -26.27 0.22 0.34
CA ASN A 37 -26.31 0.26 -1.14
C ASN A 37 -24.91 0.20 -1.74
N LEU A 38 -23.96 0.98 -1.19
CA LEU A 38 -22.58 1.00 -1.66
C LEU A 38 -21.86 -0.32 -1.35
N LYS A 39 -22.02 -0.87 -0.14
CA LYS A 39 -21.47 -2.19 0.21
C LYS A 39 -21.96 -3.27 -0.75
N GLU A 40 -23.25 -3.27 -1.07
CA GLU A 40 -23.83 -4.20 -2.05
C GLU A 40 -23.17 -3.99 -3.42
N GLU A 41 -23.13 -2.76 -3.92
CA GLU A 41 -22.55 -2.45 -5.23
C GLU A 41 -21.08 -2.89 -5.37
N PHE A 42 -20.27 -2.68 -4.33
CA PHE A 42 -18.86 -3.06 -4.32
C PHE A 42 -18.66 -4.57 -4.09
N SER A 43 -19.53 -5.21 -3.32
CA SER A 43 -19.49 -6.67 -3.10
C SER A 43 -19.80 -7.47 -4.37
N LEU A 44 -20.52 -6.87 -5.32
CA LEU A 44 -20.88 -7.48 -6.60
C LEU A 44 -19.78 -7.36 -7.67
N LYS A 45 -18.71 -6.60 -7.41
CA LYS A 45 -17.64 -6.36 -8.38
C LYS A 45 -16.85 -7.63 -8.66
N THR A 46 -16.67 -7.97 -9.94
CA THR A 46 -15.83 -9.11 -10.35
C THR A 46 -14.34 -8.77 -10.25
N VAL A 47 -13.48 -9.79 -10.29
CA VAL A 47 -12.03 -9.60 -10.29
C VAL A 47 -11.58 -8.77 -11.49
N GLU A 48 -12.22 -8.93 -12.65
CA GLU A 48 -11.94 -8.15 -13.86
C GLU A 48 -12.30 -6.67 -13.67
N GLU A 49 -13.41 -6.37 -13.00
CA GLU A 49 -13.81 -4.99 -12.70
C GLU A 49 -12.85 -4.33 -11.70
N TRP A 50 -12.37 -5.07 -10.69
CA TRP A 50 -11.29 -4.63 -9.81
C TRP A 50 -9.96 -4.45 -10.52
N LYS A 51 -9.76 -5.13 -11.65
CA LYS A 51 -8.52 -5.09 -12.44
C LYS A 51 -8.60 -4.22 -13.69
N GLN A 52 -9.65 -3.42 -13.83
CA GLN A 52 -9.93 -2.65 -15.06
C GLN A 52 -8.87 -1.58 -15.38
N ASN A 53 -8.19 -1.02 -14.38
CA ASN A 53 -7.09 -0.08 -14.55
C ASN A 53 -6.22 -0.01 -13.27
N LEU A 54 -5.13 0.77 -13.32
CA LEU A 54 -4.16 0.88 -12.23
C LEU A 54 -4.80 1.35 -10.91
N TYR A 55 -5.70 2.33 -10.96
CA TYR A 55 -6.39 2.85 -9.77
C TYR A 55 -7.19 1.76 -9.05
N TRP A 56 -8.01 1.01 -9.79
CA TRP A 56 -8.81 -0.08 -9.22
C TRP A 56 -7.94 -1.24 -8.73
N ARG A 57 -6.84 -1.53 -9.43
CA ARG A 57 -5.88 -2.56 -9.02
C ARG A 57 -5.18 -2.21 -7.71
N TRP A 58 -4.83 -0.94 -7.54
CA TRP A 58 -4.24 -0.45 -6.30
C TRP A 58 -5.23 -0.64 -5.15
N LEU A 59 -6.48 -0.17 -5.29
CA LEU A 59 -7.51 -0.39 -4.27
C LEU A 59 -7.72 -1.89 -3.99
N TYR A 60 -7.78 -2.70 -5.03
CA TYR A 60 -7.92 -4.14 -4.92
C TYR A 60 -6.77 -4.77 -4.14
N ALA A 61 -5.52 -4.33 -4.35
CA ALA A 61 -4.38 -4.84 -3.61
C ALA A 61 -4.46 -4.59 -2.10
N LEU A 62 -5.18 -3.54 -1.67
CA LEU A 62 -5.32 -3.15 -0.26
C LEU A 62 -6.48 -3.82 0.47
N LEU A 63 -7.46 -4.38 -0.25
CA LEU A 63 -8.65 -5.00 0.37
C LEU A 63 -8.32 -6.04 1.46
N PRO A 64 -7.31 -6.93 1.31
CA PRO A 64 -7.00 -7.92 2.35
C PRO A 64 -6.62 -7.30 3.70
N LEU A 65 -6.16 -6.04 3.74
CA LEU A 65 -5.84 -5.32 4.97
C LEU A 65 -7.09 -4.88 5.75
N LEU A 66 -8.24 -4.78 5.09
CA LEU A 66 -9.52 -4.36 5.69
C LEU A 66 -10.33 -5.54 6.24
N GLU A 67 -9.96 -6.77 5.89
CA GLU A 67 -10.65 -7.98 6.32
C GLU A 67 -10.40 -8.26 7.81
N GLU A 68 -11.44 -8.73 8.52
CA GLU A 68 -11.25 -9.23 9.87
C GLU A 68 -10.49 -10.55 9.83
N ASN A 69 -9.21 -10.51 10.19
CA ASN A 69 -8.36 -11.70 10.34
C ASN A 69 -8.85 -12.58 11.51
N LYS A 70 -9.78 -13.49 11.22
CA LYS A 70 -10.34 -14.46 12.19
C LYS A 70 -9.66 -15.81 12.19
N ASN A 71 -8.59 -15.98 11.42
CA ASN A 71 -7.92 -17.26 11.37
C ASN A 71 -7.10 -17.47 12.66
N VAL A 72 -7.42 -18.54 13.39
CA VAL A 72 -6.78 -18.93 14.65
C VAL A 72 -5.31 -19.27 14.45
N ASP A 73 -4.93 -19.64 13.23
CA ASP A 73 -3.55 -20.02 12.87
C ASP A 73 -2.63 -18.80 12.64
N LEU A 74 -3.16 -17.57 12.68
CA LEU A 74 -2.37 -16.35 12.49
C LEU A 74 -1.76 -15.85 13.81
N PRO A 75 -0.60 -15.14 13.76
CA PRO A 75 0.07 -14.64 14.95
C PRO A 75 -0.85 -13.81 15.87
N CYS A 76 -0.74 -13.99 17.18
CA CYS A 76 -1.66 -13.36 18.14
C CYS A 76 -1.65 -11.82 18.08
N PHE A 77 -0.52 -11.20 17.72
CA PHE A 77 -0.41 -9.75 17.66
C PHE A 77 -1.25 -9.14 16.53
N ILE A 78 -1.49 -9.87 15.43
CA ILE A 78 -2.31 -9.36 14.32
C ILE A 78 -3.80 -9.36 14.62
N GLN A 79 -4.22 -10.09 15.66
CA GLN A 79 -5.60 -10.12 16.14
C GLN A 79 -5.91 -8.96 17.10
N SER A 80 -4.91 -8.14 17.44
CA SER A 80 -5.10 -7.04 18.37
C SER A 80 -5.83 -5.86 17.69
N PRO A 81 -6.68 -5.11 18.43
CA PRO A 81 -7.29 -3.90 17.90
C PRO A 81 -6.27 -2.89 17.39
N ALA A 82 -5.11 -2.79 18.04
CA ALA A 82 -4.02 -1.91 17.62
C ALA A 82 -3.45 -2.30 16.24
N TRP A 83 -3.41 -3.58 15.91
CA TRP A 83 -3.00 -4.04 14.59
C TRP A 83 -4.05 -3.71 13.53
N VAL A 84 -5.33 -3.94 13.82
CA VAL A 84 -6.43 -3.57 12.91
C VAL A 84 -6.45 -2.06 12.67
N ASP A 85 -6.22 -1.25 13.71
CA ASP A 85 -6.08 0.20 13.58
C ASP A 85 -4.86 0.57 12.71
N LYS A 86 -3.73 -0.13 12.87
CA LYS A 86 -2.54 0.06 12.02
C LYS A 86 -2.85 -0.26 10.56
N GLU A 87 -3.51 -1.37 10.26
CA GLU A 87 -3.87 -1.70 8.87
C GLU A 87 -4.85 -0.70 8.26
N LEU A 88 -5.84 -0.27 9.04
CA LEU A 88 -6.75 0.77 8.60
C LEU A 88 -6.00 2.07 8.27
N GLN A 89 -5.02 2.46 9.09
CA GLN A 89 -4.14 3.60 8.81
C GLN A 89 -3.28 3.37 7.56
N THR A 90 -2.74 2.17 7.35
CA THR A 90 -2.00 1.81 6.14
C THR A 90 -2.85 1.99 4.89
N VAL A 91 -4.09 1.48 4.90
CA VAL A 91 -5.02 1.62 3.76
C VAL A 91 -5.39 3.07 3.54
N LEU A 92 -5.73 3.82 4.59
CA LEU A 92 -6.06 5.25 4.49
C LEU A 92 -4.90 6.08 3.96
N GLY A 93 -3.67 5.81 4.43
CA GLY A 93 -2.46 6.46 3.92
C GLY A 93 -2.24 6.16 2.44
N SER A 94 -2.32 4.88 2.06
CA SER A 94 -2.16 4.49 0.67
C SER A 94 -3.27 5.01 -0.25
N TRP A 95 -4.52 5.07 0.24
CA TRP A 95 -5.64 5.64 -0.50
C TRP A 95 -5.50 7.15 -0.68
N THR A 96 -4.99 7.84 0.36
CA THR A 96 -4.69 9.27 0.29
C THR A 96 -3.60 9.54 -0.73
N GLU A 97 -2.56 8.69 -0.81
CA GLU A 97 -1.52 8.79 -1.84
C GLU A 97 -2.08 8.59 -3.25
N LEU A 98 -2.91 7.57 -3.44
CA LEU A 98 -3.58 7.32 -4.73
C LEU A 98 -4.41 8.53 -5.19
N ARG A 99 -5.08 9.22 -4.26
CA ARG A 99 -5.82 10.45 -4.53
C ARG A 99 -4.89 11.63 -4.80
N HIS A 100 -3.80 11.75 -4.05
CA HIS A 100 -2.78 12.78 -4.25
C HIS A 100 -2.15 12.65 -5.65
N ASP A 101 -1.75 11.46 -6.08
CA ASP A 101 -1.17 11.23 -7.42
C ASP A 101 -2.17 11.46 -8.56
N THR A 102 -3.47 11.46 -8.25
CA THR A 102 -4.55 11.70 -9.21
C THR A 102 -5.16 13.10 -9.14
N ILE A 103 -4.77 13.93 -8.15
CA ILE A 103 -5.25 15.30 -7.95
C ILE A 103 -4.05 16.25 -7.99
N LEU A 104 -4.09 17.24 -8.89
CA LEU A 104 -3.02 18.24 -9.04
C LEU A 104 -2.93 19.16 -7.81
N TYR A 105 -2.15 18.77 -6.80
CA TYR A 105 -1.74 19.67 -5.72
C TYR A 105 -0.41 19.22 -5.09
N ALA A 106 0.44 20.19 -4.71
CA ALA A 106 1.71 19.92 -4.03
C ALA A 106 1.86 20.82 -2.80
N LYS A 107 2.33 20.27 -1.68
CA LYS A 107 2.82 21.04 -0.52
C LYS A 107 3.87 20.27 0.29
N GLN A 108 4.64 21.03 1.05
CA GLN A 108 5.94 20.69 1.64
C GLN A 108 5.90 20.36 3.13
N SER A 109 6.78 19.45 3.57
CA SER A 109 7.31 19.41 4.94
C SER A 109 8.82 19.18 5.02
N TYR A 110 9.41 19.65 6.12
CA TYR A 110 10.84 19.66 6.39
C TYR A 110 11.17 18.62 7.46
N THR A 111 12.17 17.76 7.22
CA THR A 111 12.90 17.07 8.30
C THR A 111 14.40 17.14 8.03
N MET A 112 15.16 17.78 8.92
CA MET A 112 16.63 17.81 8.83
C MET A 112 17.21 16.47 9.27
N ALA A 113 18.02 15.85 8.40
CA ALA A 113 18.86 14.70 8.78
C ALA A 113 19.97 15.19 9.73
N GLY A 114 19.98 14.69 10.97
CA GLY A 114 21.05 14.96 11.93
C GLY A 114 22.39 14.36 11.48
N LYS A 115 23.46 15.16 11.52
CA LYS A 115 24.84 14.72 11.22
C LYS A 115 25.49 14.00 12.40
N GLY A 116 24.93 12.89 12.82
CA GLY A 116 25.62 11.91 13.68
C GLY A 116 26.10 10.74 12.83
N MET A 117 27.31 10.22 13.05
CA MET A 117 27.63 8.85 12.63
C MET A 117 27.02 7.93 13.69
N PRO A 118 25.86 7.28 13.43
CA PRO A 118 25.37 6.25 14.33
C PRO A 118 26.39 5.11 14.41
N PRO A 119 26.42 4.36 15.52
CA PRO A 119 27.20 3.12 15.58
C PRO A 119 26.78 2.18 14.45
N GLU A 120 27.70 1.32 13.99
CA GLU A 120 27.36 0.31 12.99
C GLU A 120 26.13 -0.48 13.46
N PRO A 121 25.04 -0.48 12.69
CA PRO A 121 23.82 -1.14 13.09
C PRO A 121 24.08 -2.64 13.09
N LYS A 122 23.82 -3.29 14.23
CA LYS A 122 23.88 -4.74 14.33
C LYS A 122 22.68 -5.31 13.62
N LEU A 123 22.89 -6.33 12.78
CA LEU A 123 21.80 -7.06 12.12
C LEU A 123 20.78 -7.51 13.17
N THR A 124 19.55 -7.02 13.06
CA THR A 124 18.42 -7.47 13.86
C THR A 124 17.51 -8.30 12.99
N TYR A 125 16.88 -9.31 13.59
CA TYR A 125 15.82 -10.05 12.91
C TYR A 125 14.64 -9.10 12.64
N GLY A 126 14.28 -8.96 11.37
CA GLY A 126 13.06 -8.29 10.93
C GLY A 126 11.93 -9.30 10.70
N TYR A 127 10.75 -8.78 10.40
CA TYR A 127 9.53 -9.54 10.16
C TYR A 127 8.81 -8.94 8.94
N VAL A 128 8.25 -9.78 8.08
CA VAL A 128 7.41 -9.35 6.96
C VAL A 128 5.96 -9.53 7.35
N GLU A 129 5.15 -8.48 7.15
CA GLU A 129 3.75 -8.51 7.58
C GLU A 129 2.98 -9.66 6.87
N PRO A 130 2.04 -10.33 7.56
CA PRO A 130 1.46 -11.59 7.12
C PRO A 130 0.33 -11.40 6.08
N TYR A 131 0.61 -10.65 5.01
CA TYR A 131 -0.33 -10.35 3.94
C TYR A 131 0.24 -10.74 2.57
N PRO A 132 0.52 -12.04 2.32
CA PRO A 132 1.10 -12.49 1.06
C PRO A 132 0.22 -12.13 -0.14
N GLU A 133 -1.09 -12.10 0.04
CA GLU A 133 -2.04 -11.69 -0.99
C GLU A 133 -1.86 -10.23 -1.42
N VAL A 134 -1.54 -9.32 -0.49
CA VAL A 134 -1.27 -7.91 -0.82
C VAL A 134 -0.04 -7.82 -1.72
N TYR A 135 1.05 -8.49 -1.33
CA TYR A 135 2.27 -8.51 -2.14
C TYR A 135 2.03 -9.12 -3.52
N ALA A 136 1.26 -10.21 -3.61
CA ALA A 136 0.91 -10.85 -4.89
C ALA A 136 0.08 -9.94 -5.80
N ARG A 137 -0.92 -9.24 -5.24
CA ARG A 137 -1.77 -8.31 -6.01
C ARG A 137 -0.96 -7.09 -6.48
N LEU A 138 -0.02 -6.58 -5.67
CA LEU A 138 0.90 -5.52 -6.07
C LEU A 138 1.87 -5.98 -7.16
N GLU A 139 2.45 -7.18 -7.03
CA GLU A 139 3.35 -7.78 -8.04
C GLU A 139 2.63 -7.88 -9.40
N GLU A 140 1.41 -8.42 -9.40
CA GLU A 140 0.59 -8.53 -10.60
C GLU A 140 0.28 -7.15 -11.21
N MET A 141 -0.04 -6.16 -10.38
CA MET A 141 -0.30 -4.79 -10.83
C MET A 141 0.93 -4.18 -11.53
N MET A 142 2.11 -4.37 -10.95
CA MET A 142 3.37 -3.85 -11.52
C MET A 142 3.74 -4.55 -12.82
N ARG A 143 3.55 -5.88 -12.89
CA ARG A 143 3.75 -6.65 -14.12
C ARG A 143 2.83 -6.18 -15.25
N ASP A 144 1.57 -5.93 -14.93
CA ASP A 144 0.61 -5.43 -15.93
C ASP A 144 0.95 -3.99 -16.36
N LEU A 145 1.43 -3.14 -15.45
CA LEU A 145 1.96 -1.83 -15.80
C LEU A 145 3.13 -1.94 -16.79
N ARG A 146 4.13 -2.79 -16.49
CA ARG A 146 5.28 -3.05 -17.36
C ARG A 146 4.86 -3.51 -18.75
N ASN A 147 3.96 -4.51 -18.81
CA ASN A 147 3.44 -5.04 -20.06
C ASN A 147 2.69 -3.98 -20.88
N ASN A 148 1.87 -3.16 -20.23
CA ASN A 148 1.13 -2.08 -20.89
C ASN A 148 2.04 -0.98 -21.43
N LEU A 149 3.09 -0.59 -20.69
CA LEU A 149 4.07 0.38 -21.18
C LEU A 149 4.78 -0.11 -22.46
N ILE A 150 5.15 -1.39 -22.50
CA ILE A 150 5.77 -2.01 -23.69
C ILE A 150 4.77 -2.08 -24.84
N ALA A 151 3.55 -2.55 -24.59
CA ALA A 151 2.53 -2.72 -25.62
C ALA A 151 2.08 -1.39 -26.26
N LEU A 152 2.12 -0.30 -25.50
CA LEU A 152 1.75 1.04 -25.95
C LEU A 152 2.93 1.83 -26.55
N ASP A 153 4.13 1.23 -26.64
CA ASP A 153 5.36 1.91 -27.07
C ASP A 153 5.71 3.13 -26.21
N LEU A 154 5.38 3.05 -24.91
CA LEU A 154 5.66 4.06 -23.88
C LEU A 154 6.80 3.63 -22.94
N ALA A 155 7.43 2.49 -23.20
CA ALA A 155 8.53 1.98 -22.40
C ALA A 155 9.74 2.92 -22.52
N ILE A 156 10.18 3.45 -21.38
CA ILE A 156 11.41 4.24 -21.26
C ILE A 156 12.53 3.31 -20.81
N GLU A 157 13.71 3.44 -21.41
CA GLU A 157 14.91 2.69 -21.05
C GLU A 157 15.19 2.81 -19.54
N GLY A 158 15.41 1.67 -18.88
CA GLY A 158 15.66 1.59 -17.44
C GLY A 158 14.40 1.49 -16.57
N ILE A 159 13.22 1.93 -17.05
CA ILE A 159 11.98 1.85 -16.25
C ILE A 159 11.45 0.42 -16.17
N ALA A 160 11.47 -0.31 -17.29
CA ALA A 160 10.97 -1.69 -17.32
C ALA A 160 11.80 -2.59 -16.39
N GLU A 161 13.12 -2.40 -16.36
CA GLU A 161 14.05 -3.09 -15.47
C GLU A 161 13.77 -2.75 -14.01
N LYS A 162 13.51 -1.48 -13.68
CA LYS A 162 13.14 -1.05 -12.32
C LYS A 162 11.81 -1.65 -11.86
N ILE A 163 10.82 -1.71 -12.76
CA ILE A 163 9.54 -2.35 -12.44
C ILE A 163 9.76 -3.85 -12.18
N GLU A 164 10.58 -4.52 -12.99
CA GLU A 164 10.92 -5.93 -12.79
C GLU A 164 11.66 -6.17 -11.46
N GLU A 165 12.64 -5.34 -11.10
CA GLU A 165 13.31 -5.40 -9.79
C GLU A 165 12.32 -5.23 -8.62
N PHE A 166 11.28 -4.41 -8.80
CA PHE A 166 10.24 -4.24 -7.78
C PHE A 166 9.26 -5.42 -7.73
N GLU A 167 8.92 -6.02 -8.87
CA GLU A 167 8.17 -7.29 -8.93
C GLU A 167 8.91 -8.38 -8.15
N GLU A 168 10.22 -8.54 -8.37
CA GLU A 168 11.05 -9.51 -7.63
C GLU A 168 11.11 -9.23 -6.12
N LEU A 169 11.11 -7.95 -5.73
CA LEU A 169 11.06 -7.55 -4.32
C LEU A 169 9.73 -7.98 -3.69
N LEU A 170 8.61 -7.74 -4.38
CA LEU A 170 7.27 -8.11 -3.91
C LEU A 170 7.09 -9.63 -3.82
N ASP A 171 7.57 -10.38 -4.80
CA ASP A 171 7.53 -11.85 -4.75
C ASP A 171 8.33 -12.41 -3.56
N LYS A 172 9.51 -11.84 -3.28
CA LYS A 172 10.28 -12.22 -2.08
C LYS A 172 9.55 -11.91 -0.78
N LEU A 173 8.89 -10.75 -0.68
CA LEU A 173 8.08 -10.42 0.50
C LEU A 173 6.90 -11.39 0.63
N LYS A 174 6.24 -11.76 -0.46
CA LYS A 174 5.19 -12.78 -0.48
C LYS A 174 5.69 -14.11 0.09
N ILE A 175 6.80 -14.63 -0.44
CA ILE A 175 7.36 -15.92 -0.02
C ILE A 175 7.75 -15.90 1.46
N ILE A 176 8.38 -14.83 1.92
CA ILE A 176 8.77 -14.69 3.33
C ILE A 176 7.53 -14.62 4.23
N SER A 177 6.53 -13.83 3.84
CA SER A 177 5.25 -13.70 4.55
C SER A 177 4.55 -15.06 4.69
N GLU A 178 4.48 -15.84 3.60
CA GLU A 178 3.93 -17.21 3.61
C GLU A 178 4.72 -18.14 4.55
N LYS A 179 6.06 -18.07 4.52
CA LYS A 179 6.90 -18.87 5.42
C LYS A 179 6.65 -18.53 6.89
N GLU A 180 6.61 -17.25 7.22
CA GLU A 180 6.42 -16.78 8.59
C GLU A 180 5.03 -17.16 9.14
N ILE A 181 3.97 -17.06 8.32
CA ILE A 181 2.62 -17.55 8.66
C ILE A 181 2.64 -19.06 8.94
N ASN A 182 3.38 -19.83 8.15
CA ASN A 182 3.48 -21.29 8.29
C ASN A 182 4.51 -21.75 9.33
N ASN A 183 5.07 -20.83 10.14
CA ASN A 183 6.12 -21.11 11.12
C ASN A 183 7.37 -21.80 10.53
N ILE A 184 7.68 -21.51 9.26
CA ILE A 184 8.87 -22.00 8.56
C ILE A 184 10.02 -21.03 8.85
N THR A 185 11.16 -21.55 9.31
CA THR A 185 12.35 -20.74 9.59
C THR A 185 12.91 -20.13 8.30
N LEU A 186 13.23 -18.84 8.34
CA LEU A 186 13.84 -18.12 7.22
C LEU A 186 15.34 -18.43 7.12
N SER A 187 15.87 -18.37 5.89
CA SER A 187 17.31 -18.48 5.66
C SER A 187 18.06 -17.19 6.06
N ASN A 188 19.39 -17.29 6.16
CA ASN A 188 20.21 -16.10 6.40
C ASN A 188 20.10 -15.09 5.27
N GLU A 189 19.97 -15.54 4.01
CA GLU A 189 19.76 -14.64 2.87
C GLU A 189 18.41 -13.90 2.95
N GLU A 190 17.37 -14.56 3.49
CA GLU A 190 16.06 -13.94 3.69
C GLU A 190 16.11 -12.88 4.79
N TYR A 191 16.79 -13.15 5.92
CA TYR A 191 17.00 -12.12 6.94
C TYR A 191 17.86 -10.96 6.44
N GLU A 192 18.88 -11.22 5.63
CA GLU A 192 19.68 -10.17 4.99
C GLU A 192 18.84 -9.37 3.98
N PHE A 193 17.94 -10.02 3.24
CA PHE A 193 17.00 -9.35 2.35
C PHE A 193 16.08 -8.39 3.13
N ILE A 194 15.46 -8.85 4.23
CA ILE A 194 14.62 -8.01 5.09
C ILE A 194 15.41 -6.83 5.63
N TRP A 195 16.62 -7.10 6.13
CA TRP A 195 17.51 -6.06 6.67
C TRP A 195 17.83 -4.96 5.64
N ASN A 196 18.01 -5.34 4.38
CA ASN A 196 18.37 -4.43 3.29
C ASN A 196 17.18 -3.90 2.48
N VAL A 197 15.93 -4.18 2.89
CA VAL A 197 14.74 -3.78 2.11
C VAL A 197 14.66 -2.26 1.90
N GLY A 198 15.03 -1.47 2.92
CA GLY A 198 15.06 -0.01 2.81
C GLY A 198 16.05 0.48 1.75
N SER A 199 17.25 -0.09 1.70
CA SER A 199 18.24 0.23 0.66
C SER A 199 17.77 -0.18 -0.73
N LYS A 200 17.09 -1.33 -0.86
CA LYS A 200 16.49 -1.77 -2.12
C LYS A 200 15.42 -0.79 -2.61
N LEU A 201 14.52 -0.36 -1.74
CA LEU A 201 13.50 0.64 -2.06
C LEU A 201 14.11 1.98 -2.47
N VAL A 202 15.21 2.40 -1.83
CA VAL A 202 15.94 3.62 -2.24
C VAL A 202 16.54 3.46 -3.64
N PHE A 203 17.11 2.31 -3.98
CA PHE A 203 17.67 2.08 -5.31
C PHE A 203 16.59 1.98 -6.40
N LEU A 204 15.40 1.48 -6.06
CA LEU A 204 14.28 1.35 -7.01
C LEU A 204 13.73 2.70 -7.49
N LYS A 205 13.87 3.76 -6.68
CA LYS A 205 13.47 5.13 -7.06
C LYS A 205 14.57 5.93 -7.79
N GLU A 206 15.77 5.37 -7.94
CA GLU A 206 16.86 6.02 -8.65
C GLU A 206 16.72 5.76 -10.16
N PHE A 207 16.27 6.78 -10.88
CA PHE A 207 16.11 6.73 -12.33
C PHE A 207 17.34 7.28 -13.08
N PRO A 208 17.55 6.89 -14.35
CA PRO A 208 18.61 7.46 -15.17
C PRO A 208 18.58 9.00 -15.19
N SER A 209 19.76 9.64 -15.23
CA SER A 209 19.89 11.10 -15.17
C SER A 209 19.09 11.82 -16.26
N GLN A 210 18.90 11.19 -17.42
CA GLN A 210 18.12 11.71 -18.55
C GLN A 210 16.61 11.81 -18.25
N ILE A 211 16.11 11.01 -17.30
CA ILE A 211 14.74 11.08 -16.77
C ILE A 211 14.69 12.13 -15.66
N LEU A 212 15.66 12.10 -14.75
CA LEU A 212 15.76 13.09 -13.66
C LEU A 212 15.90 14.53 -14.17
N GLU A 213 16.60 14.75 -15.29
CA GLU A 213 16.71 16.08 -15.94
C GLU A 213 15.36 16.60 -16.47
N LYS A 214 14.38 15.72 -16.71
CA LYS A 214 13.00 16.09 -17.09
C LYS A 214 12.09 16.32 -15.88
N ILE A 215 12.50 15.86 -14.69
CA ILE A 215 11.87 16.17 -13.42
C ILE A 215 12.38 17.56 -13.04
N THR A 216 11.61 18.58 -13.42
CA THR A 216 12.08 19.97 -13.43
C THR A 216 12.12 20.63 -12.05
N SER A 217 11.79 19.90 -10.98
CA SER A 217 11.72 20.43 -9.63
C SER A 217 12.06 19.40 -8.55
N ASP A 218 12.96 19.77 -7.63
CA ASP A 218 13.22 19.07 -6.35
C ASP A 218 11.94 18.86 -5.50
N THR A 219 10.82 19.47 -5.88
CA THR A 219 9.49 19.28 -5.27
C THR A 219 8.97 17.85 -5.47
N ASP A 220 9.35 17.17 -6.56
CA ASP A 220 8.86 15.84 -6.90
C ASP A 220 9.61 14.72 -6.15
N GLU A 221 10.73 15.03 -5.49
CA GLU A 221 11.56 14.01 -4.83
C GLU A 221 11.04 13.59 -3.44
N LYS A 222 10.21 14.42 -2.77
CA LYS A 222 9.70 14.19 -1.40
C LYS A 222 8.35 14.89 -1.16
N MET A 223 7.24 14.16 -1.28
CA MET A 223 5.88 14.68 -1.17
C MET A 223 5.19 14.24 0.13
N GLU A 224 4.35 15.10 0.70
CA GLU A 224 3.47 14.73 1.83
C GLU A 224 2.19 14.09 1.32
N ILE A 225 1.73 13.04 2.00
CA ILE A 225 0.51 12.31 1.65
C ILE A 225 -0.71 13.07 2.20
N VAL A 226 -1.26 14.02 1.43
CA VAL A 226 -2.49 14.76 1.78
C VAL A 226 -3.39 14.87 0.56
N ALA A 227 -4.62 14.36 0.66
CA ALA A 227 -5.63 14.50 -0.38
C ALA A 227 -7.00 14.86 0.23
N ASP A 228 -7.72 15.77 -0.41
CA ASP A 228 -9.09 16.09 -0.02
C ASP A 228 -10.03 14.92 -0.42
N VAL A 229 -10.98 14.62 0.46
CA VAL A 229 -11.99 13.58 0.26
C VAL A 229 -13.17 14.13 -0.56
N HIS A 230 -13.38 15.45 -0.58
CA HIS A 230 -14.48 16.10 -1.29
C HIS A 230 -14.04 17.35 -2.07
N THR A 231 -14.79 17.72 -3.10
CA THR A 231 -14.74 19.03 -3.76
C THR A 231 -16.14 19.50 -4.04
#